data_AF-A0A2I0BA04-F1
#
_entry.id   AF-A0A2I0BA04-F1
#
_cell.length_a   1.000
_cell.length_b   1.000
_cell.length_c   1.000
_cell.angle_alpha   90.00
_cell.angle_beta   90.00
_cell.angle_gamma   90.00
#
_symmetry.space_group_name_H-M   'P 1'
#
loop_
_entity.id
_entity.type
_entity.pdbx_description
1 polymer ?
#
loop_
_entity_poly.entity_id
_entity_poly.type
_entity_poly.pdbx_seq_one_letter_code
_entity_poly.pdbx_strand_id
1 'polypeptide(L)'
;MGLLNSPNHPASPISQLQVPSPPRVAADHRIAKLAYSISGSKGEVDRLWRTLQALYHPRNLYLLHLDLESPATERLELASRVRSNDVLAELGNVHVMMKANMVTYRGPTMVANTLHSCAVLLRMSKE
;
A
#
# COMPACT_ATOMS: atom_id res chain seq x y z
N MET A 1 16.41 -55.07 -58.49
CA MET A 1 17.49 -54.78 -57.52
C MET A 1 17.94 -53.35 -57.75
N GLY A 2 17.86 -52.38 -56.84
CA GLY A 2 17.30 -52.28 -55.49
C GLY A 2 17.10 -50.78 -55.21
N LEU A 3 15.98 -50.42 -54.59
CA LEU A 3 15.68 -49.05 -54.17
C LEU A 3 16.44 -48.76 -52.87
N LEU A 4 17.34 -47.78 -52.88
CA LEU A 4 18.01 -47.26 -51.68
C LEU A 4 17.04 -46.29 -50.98
N ASN A 5 16.35 -46.79 -49.96
CA ASN A 5 15.52 -45.98 -49.06
C ASN A 5 16.41 -45.52 -47.88
N SER A 6 16.53 -44.20 -47.69
CA SER A 6 17.27 -43.59 -46.58
C SER A 6 16.65 -43.96 -45.22
N PRO A 7 17.41 -44.08 -44.13
CA PRO A 7 16.88 -44.48 -42.84
C PRO A 7 16.01 -43.36 -42.23
N ASN A 8 14.76 -43.72 -41.92
CA ASN A 8 13.85 -42.93 -41.09
C ASN A 8 14.45 -42.84 -39.67
N HIS A 9 14.82 -41.65 -39.21
CA HIS A 9 15.13 -41.43 -37.80
C HIS A 9 13.83 -41.49 -36.98
N PRO A 10 13.74 -42.27 -35.89
CA PRO A 10 12.63 -42.16 -34.97
C PRO A 10 12.78 -40.86 -34.18
N ALA A 11 11.83 -39.93 -34.35
CA ALA A 11 11.70 -38.78 -33.46
C ALA A 11 11.33 -39.28 -32.05
N SER A 12 12.13 -38.93 -31.06
CA SER A 12 11.91 -39.30 -29.66
C SER A 12 10.55 -38.79 -29.15
N PRO A 13 9.77 -39.60 -28.41
CA PRO A 13 8.48 -39.19 -27.86
C PRO A 13 8.69 -38.40 -26.56
N ILE A 14 9.16 -37.15 -26.64
CA ILE A 14 9.16 -36.22 -25.49
C ILE A 14 8.27 -35.01 -25.81
N SER A 15 7.27 -35.20 -26.67
CA SER A 15 6.23 -34.21 -26.87
C SER A 15 5.09 -34.50 -25.91
N GLN A 16 4.84 -33.54 -25.01
CA GLN A 16 3.63 -33.34 -24.22
C GLN A 16 3.53 -34.03 -22.84
N LEU A 17 4.42 -33.65 -21.92
CA LEU A 17 3.96 -33.46 -20.54
C LEU A 17 3.13 -32.16 -20.52
N GLN A 18 1.83 -32.28 -20.80
CA GLN A 18 0.90 -31.17 -20.68
C GLN A 18 0.73 -30.84 -19.20
N VAL A 19 1.51 -29.88 -18.71
CA VAL A 19 1.34 -29.36 -17.35
C VAL A 19 -0.04 -28.70 -17.29
N PRO A 20 -0.95 -29.16 -16.42
CA PRO A 20 -2.25 -28.52 -16.31
C PRO A 20 -2.03 -27.07 -15.88
N SER A 21 -2.60 -26.14 -16.65
CA SER A 21 -2.60 -24.73 -16.28
C SER A 21 -3.24 -24.62 -14.90
N PRO A 22 -2.62 -23.93 -13.92
CA PRO A 22 -3.23 -23.78 -12.61
C PRO A 22 -4.61 -23.14 -12.79
N PRO A 23 -5.63 -23.57 -12.01
CA PRO A 23 -6.97 -23.02 -12.12
C PRO A 23 -6.88 -21.50 -11.97
N ARG A 24 -7.50 -20.78 -12.92
CA ARG A 24 -7.58 -19.31 -12.90
C ARG A 24 -8.54 -18.88 -11.80
N VAL A 25 -8.13 -19.06 -10.55
CA VAL A 25 -8.79 -18.48 -9.38
C VAL A 25 -8.76 -16.97 -9.60
N ALA A 26 -9.94 -16.34 -9.64
CA ALA A 26 -10.11 -14.91 -9.92
C ALA A 26 -9.02 -14.08 -9.19
N ALA A 27 -8.10 -13.50 -9.95
CA ALA A 27 -6.85 -12.94 -9.44
C ALA A 27 -7.05 -11.76 -8.45
N ASP A 28 -8.25 -11.18 -8.40
CA ASP A 28 -8.52 -9.99 -7.59
C ASP A 28 -8.53 -10.26 -6.07
N HIS A 29 -8.83 -11.50 -5.65
CA HIS A 29 -8.81 -11.89 -4.23
C HIS A 29 -7.41 -12.25 -3.70
N ARG A 30 -6.36 -12.24 -4.55
CA ARG A 30 -5.02 -12.67 -4.15
C ARG A 30 -4.12 -11.56 -3.62
N ILE A 31 -4.50 -10.29 -3.82
CA ILE A 31 -3.67 -9.14 -3.43
C ILE A 31 -4.26 -8.46 -2.21
N ALA A 32 -3.55 -8.59 -1.08
CA ALA A 32 -3.93 -7.94 0.17
C ALA A 32 -3.97 -6.41 0.03
N LYS A 33 -4.99 -5.79 0.60
CA LYS A 33 -5.06 -4.34 0.79
C LYS A 33 -4.51 -4.02 2.18
N LEU A 34 -3.62 -3.03 2.26
CA LEU A 34 -2.95 -2.64 3.49
C LEU A 34 -3.43 -1.26 3.95
N ALA A 35 -3.45 -1.07 5.26
CA ALA A 35 -3.75 0.20 5.90
C ALA A 35 -2.51 0.67 6.68
N TYR A 36 -2.00 1.85 6.34
CA TYR A 36 -0.80 2.42 6.94
C TYR A 36 -1.15 3.61 7.83
N SER A 37 -0.68 3.58 9.08
CA SER A 37 -0.61 4.76 9.94
C SER A 37 0.83 5.27 9.90
N ILE A 38 1.05 6.46 9.36
CA ILE A 38 2.36 7.10 9.23
C ILE A 38 2.37 8.32 10.16
N SER A 39 3.18 8.25 11.21
CA SER A 39 3.27 9.28 12.24
C SER A 39 4.62 9.99 12.22
N GLY A 40 4.63 11.27 12.60
CA GLY A 40 5.83 12.03 12.90
C GLY A 40 5.55 13.15 13.89
N SER A 41 6.60 13.94 14.13
CA SER A 41 6.57 15.05 15.07
C SER A 41 7.02 16.36 14.41
N LYS A 42 7.32 17.36 15.22
CA LYS A 42 7.68 18.71 14.80
C LYS A 42 8.84 18.71 13.79
N GLY A 43 8.65 19.38 12.66
CA GLY A 43 9.66 19.52 11.62
C GLY A 43 9.82 18.31 10.70
N GLU A 44 8.94 17.30 10.79
CA GLU A 44 9.02 16.08 9.99
C GLU A 44 8.05 16.02 8.81
N VAL A 45 7.36 17.13 8.48
CA VAL A 45 6.41 17.20 7.35
C VAL A 45 7.00 16.63 6.05
N ASP A 46 8.22 17.04 5.68
CA ASP A 46 8.87 16.56 4.46
C ASP A 46 9.24 15.08 4.54
N ARG A 47 9.60 14.58 5.73
CA ARG A 47 9.91 13.16 5.93
C ARG A 47 8.64 12.33 5.78
N LEU A 48 7.52 12.75 6.39
CA LEU A 48 6.23 12.10 6.22
C LEU A 48 5.79 12.09 4.76
N TRP A 49 5.90 13.23 4.10
CA TRP A 49 5.54 13.37 2.69
C TRP A 49 6.35 12.43 1.79
N ARG A 50 7.66 12.33 2.04
CA ARG A 50 8.54 11.45 1.28
C ARG A 50 8.25 9.97 1.58
N THR A 51 7.95 9.62 2.82
CA THR A 51 7.55 8.26 3.23
C THR A 51 6.23 7.84 2.59
N LEU A 52 5.23 8.72 2.56
CA LEU A 52 3.97 8.45 1.86
C LEU A 52 4.22 8.11 0.39
N GLN A 53 4.97 8.94 -0.32
CA GLN A 53 5.28 8.73 -1.75
C GLN A 53 6.00 7.41 -2.00
N ALA A 54 6.93 7.03 -1.12
CA ALA A 54 7.66 5.77 -1.24
C ALA A 54 6.77 4.53 -1.01
N LEU A 55 5.75 4.64 -0.15
CA LEU A 55 4.84 3.54 0.19
C LEU A 55 3.54 3.54 -0.64
N TYR A 56 3.32 4.55 -1.48
CA TYR A 56 2.00 4.77 -2.08
C TYR A 56 1.61 3.69 -3.08
N HIS A 57 0.37 3.22 -2.96
CA HIS A 57 -0.28 2.31 -3.88
C HIS A 57 -1.79 2.58 -3.86
N PRO A 58 -2.47 2.65 -5.01
CA PRO A 58 -3.88 3.05 -5.11
C PRO A 58 -4.87 2.13 -4.39
N ARG A 59 -4.48 0.88 -4.11
CA ARG A 59 -5.32 -0.12 -3.38
C ARG A 59 -5.24 -0.03 -1.86
N ASN A 60 -4.31 0.75 -1.31
CA ASN A 60 -4.06 0.84 0.12
C ASN A 60 -4.68 2.09 0.73
N LEU A 61 -4.80 2.12 2.05
CA LEU A 61 -5.28 3.27 2.82
C LEU A 61 -4.14 3.87 3.64
N TYR A 62 -4.12 5.20 3.74
CA TYR A 62 -3.06 5.93 4.43
C TYR A 62 -3.66 6.94 5.40
N LEU A 63 -3.21 6.90 6.64
CA LEU A 63 -3.50 7.90 7.66
C LEU A 63 -2.20 8.57 8.07
N LEU A 64 -2.09 9.87 7.81
CA LEU A 64 -0.97 10.70 8.21
C LEU A 64 -1.29 11.39 9.54
N HIS A 65 -0.36 11.36 10.48
CA HIS A 65 -0.51 11.98 11.78
C HIS A 65 0.77 12.74 12.14
N LEU A 66 0.62 14.02 12.47
CA LEU A 66 1.63 14.78 13.20
C LEU A 66 1.12 14.96 14.62
N ASP A 67 1.97 14.71 15.60
CA ASP A 67 1.60 14.84 17.01
C ASP A 67 1.27 16.31 17.40
N LEU A 68 0.88 16.47 18.66
CA LEU A 68 0.50 17.77 19.20
C LEU A 68 1.70 18.68 19.50
N GLU A 69 2.93 18.17 19.50
CA GLU A 69 4.15 19.00 19.61
C GLU A 69 4.44 19.74 18.29
N SER A 70 3.98 19.19 17.15
CA SER A 70 3.98 19.90 15.88
C SER A 70 3.02 21.11 15.91
N PRO A 71 3.41 22.25 15.31
CA PRO A 71 2.52 23.40 15.15
C PRO A 71 1.35 23.08 14.21
N ALA A 72 0.23 23.79 14.40
CA ALA A 72 -0.95 23.61 13.54
C ALA A 72 -0.68 23.93 12.06
N THR A 73 0.27 24.83 11.78
CA THR A 73 0.69 25.20 10.44
C THR A 73 1.27 24.01 9.68
N GLU A 74 2.10 23.17 10.32
CA GLU A 74 2.66 21.96 9.71
C GLU A 74 1.56 20.94 9.35
N ARG A 75 0.54 20.80 10.20
CA ARG A 75 -0.63 19.94 9.91
C ARG A 75 -1.44 20.47 8.73
N LEU A 76 -1.67 21.77 8.70
CA LEU A 76 -2.39 22.43 7.60
C LEU A 76 -1.62 22.34 6.29
N GLU A 77 -0.29 22.50 6.34
CA GLU A 77 0.60 22.33 5.20
C GLU A 77 0.52 20.90 4.66
N LEU A 78 0.68 19.88 5.53
CA LEU A 78 0.59 18.48 5.12
C LEU A 78 -0.78 18.16 4.50
N ALA A 79 -1.86 18.64 5.11
CA ALA A 79 -3.22 18.48 4.58
C ALA A 79 -3.40 19.21 3.23
N SER A 80 -2.77 20.37 3.06
CA SER A 80 -2.77 21.08 1.78
C SER A 80 -2.02 20.30 0.71
N ARG A 81 -0.85 19.74 1.01
CA ARG A 81 -0.07 18.93 0.06
C ARG A 81 -0.86 17.71 -0.44
N VAL A 82 -1.58 17.03 0.46
CA VAL A 82 -2.45 15.91 0.08
C VAL A 82 -3.59 16.37 -0.82
N ARG A 83 -4.29 17.47 -0.48
CA ARG A 83 -5.39 18.00 -1.31
C ARG A 83 -4.95 18.55 -2.66
N SER A 84 -3.73 19.08 -2.75
CA SER A 84 -3.18 19.67 -3.98
C SER A 84 -2.54 18.64 -4.92
N ASN A 85 -2.46 17.37 -4.52
CA ASN A 85 -1.97 16.31 -5.38
C ASN A 85 -3.14 15.62 -6.08
N ASP A 86 -3.21 15.77 -7.41
CA ASP A 86 -4.34 15.29 -8.22
C ASP A 86 -4.66 13.81 -8.00
N VAL A 87 -3.64 12.95 -7.97
CA VAL A 87 -3.81 11.50 -7.78
C VAL A 87 -4.38 11.17 -6.41
N LEU A 88 -3.87 11.81 -5.35
CA LEU A 88 -4.34 11.57 -3.99
C LEU A 88 -5.75 12.13 -3.77
N ALA A 89 -6.05 13.29 -4.37
CA ALA A 89 -7.35 13.93 -4.29
C ALA A 89 -8.43 13.13 -5.04
N GLU A 90 -8.10 12.60 -6.23
CA GLU A 90 -8.99 11.76 -7.02
C GLU A 90 -9.29 10.42 -6.33
N LEU A 91 -8.26 9.75 -5.81
CA LEU A 91 -8.42 8.43 -5.19
C LEU A 91 -8.96 8.48 -3.77
N GLY A 92 -8.77 9.60 -3.05
CA GLY A 92 -9.30 9.82 -1.71
C GLY A 92 -8.77 8.86 -0.64
N ASN A 93 -7.71 8.10 -0.92
CA ASN A 93 -7.21 7.02 -0.06
C ASN A 93 -6.15 7.47 0.96
N VAL A 94 -5.90 8.78 1.07
CA VAL A 94 -4.97 9.40 2.03
C VAL A 94 -5.70 10.42 2.90
N HIS A 95 -5.64 10.23 4.21
CA HIS A 95 -6.25 11.12 5.19
C HIS A 95 -5.21 11.75 6.12
N VAL A 96 -5.38 13.02 6.47
CA VAL A 96 -4.53 13.71 7.45
C VAL A 96 -5.32 13.93 8.73
N MET A 97 -4.81 13.42 9.86
CA MET A 97 -5.44 13.57 11.16
C MET A 97 -5.30 15.00 11.68
N MET A 98 -6.38 15.78 11.55
CA MET A 98 -6.40 17.18 12.01
C MET A 98 -6.49 17.29 13.53
N LYS A 99 -7.19 16.35 14.19
CA LYS A 99 -7.25 16.25 15.65
C LYS A 99 -6.02 15.48 16.15
N ALA A 100 -4.90 16.17 16.27
CA ALA A 100 -3.64 15.58 16.69
C ALA A 100 -3.71 15.08 18.14
N ASN A 101 -3.14 13.90 18.37
CA ASN A 101 -2.88 13.35 19.69
C ASN A 101 -1.51 13.84 20.20
N MET A 102 -1.41 14.15 21.50
CA MET A 102 -0.12 14.26 22.18
C MET A 102 0.46 12.85 22.29
N VAL A 103 1.71 12.63 21.85
CA VAL A 103 2.35 11.31 21.91
C VAL A 103 3.62 11.40 22.73
N THR A 104 3.61 10.79 23.91
CA THR A 104 4.81 10.61 24.73
C THR A 104 5.34 9.18 24.59
N TYR A 105 6.65 9.04 24.37
CA TYR A 105 7.28 7.74 24.06
C TYR A 105 7.09 6.68 25.15
N ARG A 106 7.10 7.10 26.42
CA ARG A 106 6.92 6.21 27.59
C ARG A 106 5.54 6.31 28.24
N GLY A 107 4.62 7.07 27.66
CA GLY A 107 3.30 7.29 28.23
C GLY A 107 2.20 6.47 27.55
N PRO A 108 1.02 6.38 28.18
CA PRO A 108 -0.12 5.62 27.66
C PRO A 108 -0.62 6.14 26.29
N THR A 109 -0.25 7.38 25.95
CA THR A 109 -0.65 8.05 24.72
C THR A 109 -0.13 7.39 23.44
N MET A 110 0.99 6.66 23.47
CA MET A 110 1.47 5.95 22.28
C MET A 110 0.49 4.86 21.86
N VAL A 111 0.02 4.06 22.81
CA VAL A 111 -0.98 3.01 22.57
C VAL A 111 -2.32 3.65 22.18
N ALA A 112 -2.73 4.71 22.87
CA ALA A 112 -3.95 5.44 22.52
C ALA A 112 -3.91 5.98 21.09
N ASN A 113 -2.76 6.50 20.63
CA ASN A 113 -2.58 6.97 19.26
C ASN A 113 -2.73 5.84 18.25
N THR A 114 -2.09 4.68 18.48
CA THR A 114 -2.26 3.51 17.61
C THR A 114 -3.72 3.06 17.53
N LEU A 115 -4.40 2.94 18.67
CA LEU A 115 -5.82 2.54 18.70
C LEU A 115 -6.72 3.56 17.99
N HIS A 116 -6.45 4.86 18.14
CA HIS A 116 -7.14 5.91 17.41
C HIS A 116 -6.94 5.75 15.91
N SER A 117 -5.69 5.59 15.44
CA SER A 117 -5.38 5.36 14.04
C SER A 117 -6.09 4.13 13.48
N CYS A 118 -6.08 3.01 14.20
CA CYS A 118 -6.81 1.81 13.82
C CYS A 118 -8.31 2.08 13.67
N ALA A 119 -8.93 2.79 14.63
CA ALA A 119 -10.35 3.10 14.58
C ALA A 119 -10.71 3.96 13.36
N VAL A 120 -9.86 4.93 13.00
CA VAL A 120 -10.06 5.77 11.81
C VAL A 120 -9.90 4.96 10.53
N LEU A 121 -8.82 4.19 10.40
CA LEU A 121 -8.57 3.36 9.22
C LEU A 121 -9.67 2.30 9.02
N LEU A 122 -10.20 1.71 10.10
CA LEU A 122 -11.33 0.79 10.03
C LEU A 122 -12.61 1.46 9.54
N ARG A 123 -12.84 2.74 9.87
CA ARG A 123 -13.98 3.50 9.33
C ARG A 123 -13.79 3.77 7.85
N MET A 124 -12.60 4.24 7.44
CA MET A 124 -12.26 4.49 6.03
C MET A 124 -12.38 3.22 5.18
N SER A 125 -12.06 2.05 5.72
CA SER A 125 -12.14 0.78 4.97
C SER A 125 -13.56 0.30 4.66
N LYS A 126 -14.57 0.91 5.27
CA LYS A 126 -15.99 0.58 5.04
C LYS A 126 -16.63 1.46 3.96
N GLU A 127 -15.95 2.54 3.57
CA GLU A 127 -16.33 3.43 2.48
C GLU A 127 -15.86 2.85 1.14
#